data_AF-A0A8H7WNL5-F1
#
_entry.id   AF-A0A8H7WNL5-F1
#
_cell.length_a   1.000
_cell.length_b   1.000
_cell.length_c   1.000
_cell.angle_alpha   90.00
_cell.angle_beta   90.00
_cell.angle_gamma   90.00
#
_symmetry.space_group_name_H-M   'P 1'
#
loop_
_entity.id
_entity.type
_entity.pdbx_description
1 polymer ?
#
loop_
_entity_poly.entity_id
_entity_poly.type
_entity_poly.pdbx_seq_one_letter_code
_entity_poly.pdbx_strand_id
1 'polypeptide(L)'
;MRLLHFNNDGDFSLTEFFEDDIPEYAILSHRWGAEEVTFKDITYGTSKAKAGYGKIQFCGEQARRDGLEYFWVNTYCIDKSSSAELSEAINSMFRWYQKATRCYVYLSDVSTRERKASDASAECTWESALRASKWFTRGWTLQELLAPRSVEFFSREGNQLGNKRTLEQQIHEITGVPATALRENPLSQFDIDERFSWAKSRQTTRGEDKAYSLFGIFDVQMPLLYGEGEVKAFQRLREAIDKPLKGSEKDLLRYLPYADDAPFNAYDRQDEPTCLPNTRVDLLQEIYSWADGKDGQDDRCIFWLSGLAGTGKSTISRTVARRCSEQKGLGASFFFSRGGGDVSNAGKFFTSLAVQLAKSIPSLQKQICDAIVEQSDIASLSLLEQWRQLILGPLQRLQKPPESYVLVIDALDECEGDENVRTILKLLAEARSLKTVRLRVFLTSRPEIPIRHGIHRIPQAVHQDFILHNVLPTIVNHDISLFLEYNLGIIAREWDLGADWPGEVVLRKLVL
;
A
#
# COMPACT_ATOMS: atom_id res chain seq x y z
N MET A 1 17.88 0.10 -5.14
CA MET A 1 18.89 1.02 -4.55
C MET A 1 20.27 0.40 -4.68
N ARG A 2 21.31 1.17 -4.98
CA ARG A 2 22.70 0.65 -5.03
C ARG A 2 23.49 1.11 -3.82
N LEU A 3 24.23 0.20 -3.20
CA LEU A 3 25.08 0.46 -2.03
C LEU A 3 26.53 0.11 -2.35
N LEU A 4 27.44 0.79 -1.67
CA LEU A 4 28.88 0.52 -1.70
C LEU A 4 29.26 -0.41 -0.57
N HIS A 5 30.21 -1.30 -0.87
CA HIS A 5 30.85 -2.20 0.08
C HIS A 5 32.37 -2.05 -0.01
N PHE A 6 33.03 -2.14 1.14
CA PHE A 6 34.50 -2.04 1.25
C PHE A 6 35.12 -3.42 1.01
N ASN A 7 35.83 -3.60 -0.10
CA ASN A 7 36.50 -4.87 -0.40
C ASN A 7 37.78 -5.03 0.42
N ASN A 8 38.19 -6.27 0.64
CA ASN A 8 39.43 -6.60 1.37
C ASN A 8 40.69 -5.98 0.75
N ASP A 9 40.64 -5.62 -0.54
CA ASP A 9 41.74 -4.98 -1.27
C ASP A 9 41.80 -3.45 -1.10
N GLY A 10 40.92 -2.87 -0.28
CA GLY A 10 40.85 -1.41 -0.07
C GLY A 10 40.15 -0.64 -1.18
N ASP A 11 39.38 -1.32 -2.03
CA ASP A 11 38.56 -0.72 -3.09
C ASP A 11 37.06 -0.85 -2.80
N PHE A 12 36.23 -0.16 -3.58
CA PHE A 12 34.77 -0.19 -3.42
C PHE A 12 34.11 -1.06 -4.50
N SER A 13 33.17 -1.92 -4.10
CA SER A 13 32.23 -2.57 -5.02
C SER A 13 30.84 -1.98 -4.86
N LEU A 14 30.13 -1.84 -5.98
CA LEU A 14 28.73 -1.43 -6.00
C LEU A 14 27.84 -2.66 -6.09
N THR A 15 26.85 -2.76 -5.21
CA THR A 15 25.86 -3.85 -5.16
C THR A 15 24.45 -3.27 -5.26
N GLU A 16 23.60 -3.88 -6.07
CA GLU A 16 22.22 -3.47 -6.26
C GLU A 16 21.28 -4.32 -5.39
N PHE A 17 20.35 -3.65 -4.71
CA PHE A 17 19.37 -4.24 -3.81
C PHE A 17 17.96 -3.78 -4.20
N PHE A 18 16.97 -4.66 -4.01
CA PHE A 18 15.56 -4.40 -4.31
C PHE A 18 14.73 -4.39 -3.02
N GLU A 19 13.87 -3.38 -2.89
CA GLU A 19 12.85 -3.23 -1.83
C GLU A 19 13.26 -3.68 -0.41
N ASP A 20 12.81 -4.87 0.01
CA ASP A 20 12.95 -5.41 1.37
C ASP A 20 14.31 -6.07 1.63
N ASP A 21 15.12 -6.28 0.60
CA ASP A 21 16.46 -6.89 0.71
C ASP A 21 17.58 -5.89 1.04
N ILE A 22 17.24 -4.62 1.32
CA ILE A 22 18.23 -3.58 1.59
C ILE A 22 18.81 -3.81 3.00
N PRO A 23 20.12 -4.10 3.15
CA PRO A 23 20.76 -4.32 4.44
C PRO A 23 20.85 -3.03 5.26
N GLU A 24 21.33 -3.10 6.50
CA GLU A 24 21.69 -1.89 7.24
C GLU A 24 22.85 -1.15 6.54
N TYR A 25 22.73 0.18 6.41
CA TYR A 25 23.74 0.98 5.72
C TYR A 25 23.95 2.37 6.34
N ALA A 26 25.15 2.90 6.12
CA ALA A 26 25.46 4.31 6.36
C ALA A 26 25.18 5.17 5.13
N ILE A 27 24.91 6.46 5.30
CA ILE A 27 24.68 7.39 4.19
C ILE A 27 25.54 8.66 4.34
N LEU A 28 26.16 9.10 3.25
CA LEU A 28 27.01 10.29 3.23
C LEU A 28 26.24 11.52 2.79
N SER A 29 26.11 12.49 3.70
CA SER A 29 25.74 13.86 3.38
C SER A 29 26.99 14.71 3.20
N HIS A 30 27.13 15.35 2.04
CA HIS A 30 28.30 16.17 1.75
C HIS A 30 28.00 17.23 0.70
N ARG A 31 28.87 18.25 0.65
CA ARG A 31 28.83 19.23 -0.43
C ARG A 31 29.72 18.78 -1.58
N TRP A 32 29.24 18.95 -2.81
CA TRP A 32 30.06 18.74 -4.01
C TRP A 32 31.17 19.80 -4.10
N GLY A 33 32.39 19.34 -4.34
CA GLY A 33 33.60 20.15 -4.54
C GLY A 33 34.12 20.06 -5.98
N ALA A 34 35.39 20.41 -6.15
CA ALA A 34 36.09 20.19 -7.42
C ALA A 34 36.34 18.69 -7.62
N GLU A 35 36.14 18.21 -8.84
CA GLU A 35 36.38 16.82 -9.25
C GLU A 35 35.64 15.77 -8.40
N GLU A 36 34.30 15.84 -8.40
CA GLU A 36 33.49 14.78 -7.80
C GLU A 36 33.63 13.46 -8.57
N VAL A 37 33.64 12.37 -7.80
CA VAL A 37 33.64 11.01 -8.36
C VAL A 37 32.20 10.65 -8.71
N THR A 38 31.99 10.22 -9.94
CA THR A 38 30.69 9.88 -10.51
C THR A 38 30.55 8.38 -10.69
N PHE A 39 29.33 7.89 -10.85
CA PHE A 39 29.04 6.49 -11.21
C PHE A 39 29.92 5.96 -12.38
N LYS A 40 30.19 6.78 -13.40
CA LYS A 40 31.04 6.38 -14.55
C LYS A 40 32.51 6.18 -14.16
N ASP A 41 33.02 6.90 -13.18
CA ASP A 41 34.43 6.79 -12.75
C ASP A 41 34.74 5.44 -12.07
N ILE A 42 33.70 4.70 -11.68
CA ILE A 42 33.79 3.33 -11.18
C ILE A 42 34.03 2.40 -12.35
N THR A 43 33.15 2.49 -13.36
CA THR A 43 33.15 1.64 -14.54
C THR A 43 34.47 1.74 -15.30
N TYR A 44 35.08 2.94 -15.29
CA TYR A 44 36.37 3.20 -15.94
C TYR A 44 37.58 3.13 -14.99
N GLY A 45 37.39 2.87 -13.69
CA GLY A 45 38.49 2.76 -12.72
C GLY A 45 39.26 4.06 -12.46
N THR A 46 38.68 5.23 -12.76
CA THR A 46 39.33 6.56 -12.65
C THR A 46 39.06 7.26 -11.31
N SER A 47 38.32 6.61 -10.41
CA SER A 47 37.84 7.19 -9.15
C SER A 47 38.95 7.72 -8.23
N LYS A 48 40.07 7.00 -8.10
CA LYS A 48 41.15 7.30 -7.12
C LYS A 48 41.92 8.59 -7.42
N ALA A 49 41.91 9.05 -8.66
CA ALA A 49 42.66 10.24 -9.08
C ALA A 49 41.94 11.57 -8.73
N LYS A 50 40.66 11.49 -8.34
CA LYS A 50 39.80 12.65 -8.15
C LYS A 50 39.79 13.13 -6.70
N ALA A 51 39.79 14.45 -6.51
CA ALA A 51 39.74 15.05 -5.18
C ALA A 51 38.50 14.64 -4.34
N GLY A 52 37.37 14.32 -4.99
CA GLY A 52 36.17 13.83 -4.32
C GLY A 52 36.31 12.46 -3.65
N TYR A 53 37.30 11.65 -4.05
CA TYR A 53 37.47 10.28 -3.56
C TYR A 53 37.68 10.19 -2.05
N GLY A 54 38.39 11.17 -1.47
CA GLY A 54 38.65 11.19 -0.02
C GLY A 54 37.39 11.22 0.84
N LYS A 55 36.27 11.78 0.34
CA LYS A 55 34.98 11.80 1.07
C LYS A 55 34.33 10.42 1.11
N ILE A 56 34.46 9.68 0.01
CA ILE A 56 33.95 8.32 -0.13
C ILE A 56 34.75 7.38 0.78
N GLN A 57 36.08 7.52 0.75
CA GLN A 57 36.97 6.81 1.66
C GLN A 57 36.66 7.08 3.12
N PHE A 58 36.49 8.35 3.49
CA PHE A 58 36.04 8.72 4.83
C PHE A 58 34.73 8.01 5.20
N CYS A 59 33.72 8.03 4.32
CA CYS A 59 32.43 7.39 4.59
C CYS A 59 32.56 5.88 4.81
N GLY A 60 33.28 5.18 3.93
CA GLY A 60 33.50 3.74 4.05
C GLY A 60 34.30 3.37 5.30
N GLU A 61 35.35 4.12 5.62
CA GLU A 61 36.14 3.91 6.84
C GLU A 61 35.32 4.14 8.11
N GLN A 62 34.46 5.18 8.12
CA GLN A 62 33.60 5.47 9.26
C GLN A 62 32.47 4.44 9.41
N ALA A 63 31.84 4.02 8.30
CA ALA A 63 30.85 2.94 8.30
C ALA A 63 31.43 1.65 8.90
N ARG A 64 32.65 1.28 8.49
CA ARG A 64 33.36 0.11 9.02
C ARG A 64 33.64 0.22 10.52
N ARG A 65 34.01 1.41 11.02
CA ARG A 65 34.21 1.65 12.47
C ARG A 65 32.92 1.46 13.26
N ASP A 66 31.79 1.81 12.66
CA ASP A 66 30.47 1.69 13.28
C ASP A 66 29.79 0.32 13.01
N GLY A 67 30.51 -0.63 12.39
CA GLY A 67 30.03 -2.00 12.16
C GLY A 67 29.08 -2.15 10.97
N LEU A 68 29.03 -1.17 10.06
CA LEU A 68 28.19 -1.19 8.87
C LEU A 68 29.00 -1.63 7.65
N GLU A 69 28.57 -2.71 7.02
CA GLU A 69 29.22 -3.27 5.82
C GLU A 69 28.94 -2.44 4.56
N TYR A 70 27.77 -1.81 4.51
CA TYR A 70 27.31 -1.06 3.36
C TYR A 70 27.17 0.44 3.64
N PHE A 71 27.41 1.25 2.62
CA PHE A 71 27.20 2.69 2.69
C PHE A 71 26.74 3.28 1.35
N TRP A 72 26.16 4.47 1.38
CA TRP A 72 25.59 5.13 0.20
C TRP A 72 26.14 6.54 0.01
N VAL A 73 26.44 6.89 -1.26
CA VAL A 73 26.92 8.21 -1.66
C VAL A 73 26.23 8.65 -2.95
N ASN A 74 25.53 9.79 -2.94
CA ASN A 74 24.70 10.25 -4.07
C ASN A 74 25.45 10.46 -5.39
N THR A 75 26.74 10.78 -5.36
CA THR A 75 27.56 10.97 -6.57
C THR A 75 27.96 9.63 -7.19
N TYR A 76 28.01 8.58 -6.39
CA TYR A 76 28.56 7.28 -6.74
C TYR A 76 27.48 6.22 -6.99
N CYS A 77 26.37 6.26 -6.26
CA CYS A 77 25.32 5.24 -6.29
C CYS A 77 24.18 5.52 -7.28
N ILE A 78 24.13 6.71 -7.89
CA ILE A 78 23.10 7.11 -8.85
C ILE A 78 23.74 7.37 -10.22
N ASP A 79 23.25 6.69 -11.26
CA ASP A 79 23.53 7.03 -12.64
C ASP A 79 22.71 8.26 -13.07
N LYS A 80 23.32 9.43 -12.90
CA LYS A 80 22.72 10.72 -13.29
C LYS A 80 22.60 10.91 -14.80
N SER A 81 23.14 9.99 -15.63
CA SER A 81 22.95 10.04 -17.08
C SER A 81 21.65 9.37 -17.54
N SER A 82 21.04 8.53 -16.70
CA SER A 82 19.70 7.99 -16.89
C SER A 82 18.67 8.94 -16.28
N SER A 83 17.82 9.55 -17.10
CA SER A 83 16.75 10.44 -16.62
C SER A 83 15.71 9.70 -15.77
N ALA A 84 15.43 8.43 -16.11
CA ALA A 84 14.52 7.58 -15.36
C ALA A 84 15.09 7.30 -13.96
N GLU A 85 16.35 6.88 -13.86
CA GLU A 85 16.98 6.59 -12.58
C GLU A 85 17.16 7.85 -11.74
N LEU A 86 17.54 8.99 -12.35
CA LEU A 86 17.63 10.26 -11.65
C LEU A 86 16.29 10.69 -11.05
N SER A 87 15.19 10.50 -11.81
CA SER A 87 13.84 10.82 -11.34
C SER A 87 13.41 9.92 -10.20
N GLU A 88 13.64 8.61 -10.31
CA GLU A 88 13.36 7.65 -9.23
C GLU A 88 14.17 7.97 -7.97
N ALA A 89 15.47 8.26 -8.14
CA ALA A 89 16.37 8.56 -7.05
C ALA A 89 15.97 9.84 -6.30
N ILE A 90 15.62 10.92 -7.00
CA ILE A 90 15.18 12.17 -6.35
C ILE A 90 13.88 11.97 -5.58
N ASN A 91 12.92 11.23 -6.13
CA ASN A 91 11.66 10.93 -5.43
C ASN A 91 11.84 9.96 -4.24
N SER A 92 12.94 9.19 -4.23
CA SER A 92 13.24 8.20 -3.17
C SER A 92 14.24 8.69 -2.12
N MET A 93 14.96 9.78 -2.39
CA MET A 93 16.14 10.18 -1.63
C MET A 93 15.84 10.42 -0.15
N PHE A 94 14.72 11.08 0.15
CA PHE A 94 14.30 11.32 1.53
C PHE A 94 14.10 10.01 2.30
N ARG A 95 13.45 9.02 1.67
CA ARG A 95 13.24 7.69 2.25
C ARG A 95 14.56 6.94 2.46
N TRP A 96 15.51 7.08 1.54
CA TRP A 96 16.85 6.50 1.69
C TRP A 96 17.63 7.13 2.85
N TYR A 97 17.53 8.45 3.05
CA TYR A 97 18.10 9.09 4.23
C TYR A 97 17.38 8.70 5.52
N GLN A 98 16.05 8.56 5.49
CA GLN A 98 15.25 8.15 6.64
C GLN A 98 15.54 6.72 7.10
N LYS A 99 15.76 5.78 6.16
CA LYS A 99 16.07 4.38 6.44
C LYS A 99 17.53 4.12 6.80
N ALA A 100 18.43 5.06 6.56
CA ALA A 100 19.84 4.87 6.87
C ALA A 100 20.07 4.73 8.38
N THR A 101 20.91 3.76 8.78
CA THR A 101 21.26 3.53 10.19
C THR A 101 22.07 4.71 10.76
N ARG A 102 22.98 5.28 9.94
CA ARG A 102 23.81 6.44 10.28
C ARG A 102 23.92 7.38 9.10
N CYS A 103 23.74 8.68 9.30
CA CYS A 103 24.06 9.71 8.33
C CYS A 103 25.33 10.45 8.76
N TYR A 104 26.38 10.39 7.95
CA TYR A 104 27.62 11.10 8.18
C TYR A 104 27.64 12.39 7.37
N VAL A 105 27.73 13.53 8.04
CA VAL A 105 27.86 14.85 7.43
C VAL A 105 29.33 15.22 7.39
N TYR A 106 29.92 15.22 6.19
CA TYR A 106 31.34 15.56 6.00
C TYR A 106 31.51 17.03 5.58
N LEU A 107 32.07 17.83 6.49
CA LEU A 107 32.23 19.28 6.35
C LEU A 107 33.65 19.64 5.89
N SER A 108 33.85 19.67 4.57
CA SER A 108 35.16 19.98 3.98
C SER A 108 35.69 21.40 4.27
N ASP A 109 34.83 22.31 4.73
CA ASP A 109 35.15 23.71 5.05
C ASP A 109 35.30 23.99 6.55
N VAL A 110 35.18 22.97 7.41
CA VAL A 110 35.37 23.07 8.86
C VAL A 110 36.62 22.30 9.24
N SER A 111 37.55 22.96 9.93
CA SER A 111 38.78 22.35 10.44
C SER A 111 38.84 22.46 11.96
N THR A 112 39.32 21.41 12.61
CA THR A 112 39.57 21.41 14.06
C THR A 112 41.02 21.74 14.41
N ARG A 113 41.86 22.08 13.42
CA ARG A 113 43.27 22.44 13.66
C ARG A 113 43.36 23.88 14.14
N GLU A 114 44.05 24.10 15.26
CA GLU A 114 44.38 25.46 15.73
C GLU A 114 45.24 26.18 14.68
N ARG A 115 44.86 27.41 14.31
CA ARG A 115 45.73 28.27 13.49
C ARG A 115 46.96 28.63 14.32
N LYS A 116 48.16 28.53 13.73
CA LYS A 116 49.43 28.93 14.38
C LYS A 116 49.33 30.37 14.93
N ALA A 117 49.88 30.57 16.12
CA ALA A 117 49.80 31.77 16.96
C ALA A 117 50.52 33.01 16.41
N SER A 118 50.14 33.50 15.23
CA SER A 118 50.58 34.82 14.73
C SER A 118 49.47 35.87 14.65
N ASP A 119 48.19 35.49 14.81
CA ASP A 119 47.06 36.43 14.80
C ASP A 119 46.33 36.39 16.16
N ALA A 120 46.79 37.23 17.09
CA ALA A 120 46.37 37.24 18.49
C ALA A 120 44.99 37.91 18.76
N SER A 121 43.97 37.69 17.91
CA SER A 121 42.65 38.34 18.15
C SER A 121 41.39 37.58 17.72
N ALA A 122 41.47 36.32 17.33
CA ALA A 122 40.27 35.50 17.18
C ALA A 122 40.53 34.08 17.67
N GLU A 123 39.92 33.71 18.81
CA GLU A 123 39.63 32.31 19.10
C GLU A 123 38.73 31.77 17.99
N CYS A 124 39.34 31.32 16.90
CA CYS A 124 38.64 30.72 15.77
C CYS A 124 38.30 29.28 16.15
N THR A 125 37.27 29.11 16.99
CA THR A 125 36.73 27.79 17.34
C THR A 125 36.15 27.13 16.10
N TRP A 126 36.24 25.80 16.00
CA TRP A 126 35.60 25.04 14.93
C TRP A 126 34.09 25.32 14.84
N GLU A 127 33.47 25.76 15.94
CA GLU A 127 32.07 26.22 15.98
C GLU A 127 31.82 27.44 15.09
N SER A 128 32.74 28.40 15.05
CA SER A 128 32.62 29.57 14.15
C SER A 128 32.68 29.13 12.69
N ALA A 129 33.56 28.18 12.37
CA ALA A 129 33.64 27.59 11.03
C ALA A 129 32.39 26.75 10.70
N LEU A 130 31.81 26.04 11.68
CA LEU A 130 30.55 25.30 11.52
C LEU A 130 29.41 26.26 11.14
N ARG A 131 29.27 27.38 11.86
CA ARG A 131 28.25 28.41 11.59
C ARG A 131 28.41 29.03 10.20
N ALA A 132 29.64 29.13 9.70
CA ALA A 132 29.95 29.64 8.37
C ALA A 132 29.92 28.55 7.27
N SER A 133 29.68 27.28 7.62
CA SER A 133 29.79 26.18 6.66
C SER A 133 28.74 26.30 5.56
N LYS A 134 29.21 26.14 4.33
CA LYS A 134 28.36 26.15 3.13
C LYS A 134 27.47 24.91 3.03
N TRP A 135 27.66 23.90 3.88
CA TRP A 135 26.77 22.75 3.91
C TRP A 135 25.35 23.16 4.31
N PHE A 136 25.19 24.07 5.27
CA PHE A 136 23.87 24.56 5.72
C PHE A 136 23.15 25.42 4.68
N THR A 137 23.87 25.91 3.66
CA THR A 137 23.30 26.77 2.61
C THR A 137 22.93 25.99 1.34
N ARG A 138 23.11 24.67 1.27
CA ARG A 138 22.70 23.87 0.11
C ARG A 138 21.26 23.41 0.23
N GLY A 139 20.52 23.38 -0.88
CA GLY A 139 19.12 22.93 -0.91
C GLY A 139 18.96 21.48 -0.42
N TRP A 140 19.63 20.55 -1.10
CA TRP A 140 19.54 19.11 -0.82
C TRP A 140 19.91 18.74 0.62
N THR A 141 20.86 19.41 1.26
CA THR A 141 21.28 19.07 2.64
C THR A 141 20.19 19.30 3.68
N LEU A 142 19.07 19.97 3.33
CA LEU A 142 17.93 20.11 4.22
C LEU A 142 17.26 18.77 4.51
N GLN A 143 16.95 18.00 3.47
CA GLN A 143 16.40 16.66 3.67
C GLN A 143 17.43 15.70 4.27
N GLU A 144 18.72 15.87 3.96
CA GLU A 144 19.80 15.06 4.53
C GLU A 144 19.97 15.31 6.05
N LEU A 145 19.55 16.49 6.53
CA LEU A 145 19.49 16.84 7.95
C LEU A 145 18.23 16.29 8.64
N LEU A 146 17.08 16.45 7.99
CA LEU A 146 15.76 16.20 8.58
C LEU A 146 15.36 14.72 8.54
N ALA A 147 15.62 14.04 7.42
CA ALA A 147 15.12 12.68 7.19
C ALA A 147 15.77 11.61 8.10
N PRO A 148 17.11 11.56 8.26
CA PRO A 148 17.74 10.50 9.05
C PRO A 148 17.44 10.64 10.55
N ARG A 149 17.29 9.51 11.23
CA ARG A 149 17.18 9.48 12.70
C ARG A 149 18.49 9.88 13.38
N SER A 150 19.62 9.39 12.86
CA SER A 150 20.96 9.70 13.34
C SER A 150 21.74 10.52 12.31
N VAL A 151 22.24 11.70 12.71
CA VAL A 151 23.12 12.54 11.88
C VAL A 151 24.33 12.97 12.71
N GLU A 152 25.53 12.71 12.19
CA GLU A 152 26.81 12.95 12.85
C GLU A 152 27.70 13.85 11.99
N PHE A 153 28.25 14.90 12.59
CA PHE A 153 29.01 15.93 11.89
C PHE A 153 30.51 15.69 12.06
N PHE A 154 31.24 15.73 10.95
CA PHE A 154 32.68 15.51 10.89
C PHE A 154 33.39 16.66 10.19
N SER A 155 34.57 17.01 10.71
CA SER A 155 35.44 18.01 10.10
C SER A 155 36.10 17.49 8.81
N ARG A 156 36.81 18.36 8.10
CA ARG A 156 37.66 18.00 6.96
C ARG A 156 38.74 16.97 7.32
N GLU A 157 39.16 16.90 8.57
CA GLU A 157 40.13 15.91 9.05
C GLU A 157 39.48 14.58 9.46
N GLY A 158 38.15 14.46 9.40
CA GLY A 158 37.41 13.27 9.85
C GLY A 158 37.20 13.21 11.36
N ASN A 159 37.40 14.31 12.09
CA ASN A 159 37.14 14.39 13.52
C ASN A 159 35.66 14.66 13.77
N GLN A 160 35.05 13.91 14.70
CA GLN A 160 33.66 14.11 15.08
C GLN A 160 33.48 15.43 15.84
N LEU A 161 32.59 16.28 15.35
CA LEU A 161 32.26 17.58 15.94
C LEU A 161 31.06 17.48 16.89
N GLY A 162 30.16 16.54 16.62
CA GLY A 162 28.92 16.32 17.37
C GLY A 162 27.87 15.61 16.53
N ASN A 163 26.66 15.50 17.07
CA ASN A 163 25.51 14.94 16.38
C ASN A 163 24.33 15.91 16.37
N LYS A 164 23.26 15.55 15.64
CA LYS A 164 22.03 16.36 15.52
C LYS A 164 21.45 16.82 16.86
N ARG A 165 21.56 16.01 17.91
CA ARG A 165 21.06 16.33 19.26
C ARG A 165 22.01 17.24 20.03
N THR A 166 23.32 16.99 19.98
CA THR A 166 24.32 17.80 20.71
C THR A 166 24.52 19.18 20.08
N LEU A 167 24.30 19.31 18.77
CA LEU A 167 24.44 20.56 18.01
C LEU A 167 23.09 21.21 17.68
N GLU A 168 22.01 20.77 18.32
CA GLU A 168 20.65 21.18 17.98
C GLU A 168 20.45 22.69 18.03
N GLN A 169 20.97 23.35 19.07
CA GLN A 169 20.86 24.80 19.22
C GLN A 169 21.61 25.52 18.10
N GLN A 170 22.83 25.10 17.79
CA GLN A 170 23.62 25.66 16.70
C GLN A 170 22.92 25.46 15.34
N ILE A 171 22.36 24.28 15.10
CA ILE A 171 21.63 23.96 13.86
C ILE A 171 20.38 24.84 13.74
N HIS A 172 19.62 25.00 14.83
CA HIS A 172 18.45 25.88 14.86
C HIS A 172 18.81 27.32 14.52
N GLU A 173 19.86 27.87 15.16
CA GLU A 173 20.33 29.24 14.93
C GLU A 173 20.83 29.46 13.50
N ILE A 174 21.48 28.46 12.87
CA ILE A 174 21.99 28.57 11.50
C ILE A 174 20.88 28.45 10.46
N THR A 175 19.94 27.51 10.66
CA THR A 175 18.99 27.08 9.61
C THR A 175 17.60 27.66 9.78
N GLY A 176 17.24 28.11 10.97
CA GLY A 176 15.87 28.47 11.34
C GLY A 176 14.92 27.27 11.51
N VAL A 177 15.42 26.03 11.36
CA VAL A 177 14.63 24.82 11.58
C VAL A 177 14.38 24.65 13.08
N PRO A 178 13.12 24.51 13.55
CA PRO A 178 12.83 24.31 14.97
C PRO A 178 13.54 23.11 15.55
N ALA A 179 14.01 23.22 16.81
CA ALA A 179 14.57 22.09 17.56
C ALA A 179 13.62 20.87 17.57
N THR A 180 12.31 21.10 17.68
CA THR A 180 11.29 20.03 17.61
C THR A 180 11.32 19.27 16.28
N ALA A 181 11.64 19.91 15.15
CA ALA A 181 11.75 19.24 13.85
C ALA A 181 13.01 18.36 13.76
N LEU A 182 14.03 18.64 14.58
CA LEU A 182 15.27 17.85 14.66
C LEU A 182 15.11 16.61 15.56
N ARG A 183 14.04 16.54 16.38
CA ARG A 183 13.77 15.49 17.39
C ARG A 183 12.76 14.42 16.95
N GLU A 184 12.95 13.82 15.77
CA GLU A 184 12.17 12.65 15.27
C GLU A 184 10.64 12.85 15.20
N ASN A 185 10.14 14.08 15.31
CA ASN A 185 8.71 14.34 15.16
C ASN A 185 8.30 14.28 13.67
N PRO A 186 7.08 13.83 13.36
CA PRO A 186 6.55 13.87 12.00
C PRO A 186 6.58 15.31 11.46
N LEU A 187 7.17 15.51 10.27
CA LEU A 187 7.25 16.84 9.66
C LEU A 187 5.87 17.42 9.29
N SER A 188 4.85 16.55 9.18
CA SER A 188 3.46 16.93 8.92
C SER A 188 2.83 17.78 10.03
N GLN A 189 3.40 17.79 11.24
CA GLN A 189 2.91 18.64 12.34
C GLN A 189 3.23 20.14 12.15
N PHE A 190 4.17 20.46 11.24
CA PHE A 190 4.59 21.83 10.97
C PHE A 190 3.81 22.40 9.79
N ASP A 191 3.46 23.67 9.89
CA ASP A 191 2.71 24.37 8.87
C ASP A 191 3.45 24.34 7.52
N ILE A 192 2.69 24.33 6.43
CA ILE A 192 3.24 24.28 5.07
C ILE A 192 4.22 25.45 4.84
N ASP A 193 3.83 26.66 5.25
CA ASP A 193 4.64 27.86 5.08
C ASP A 193 5.88 27.86 5.98
N GLU A 194 5.79 27.21 7.15
CA GLU A 194 6.94 27.01 8.04
C GLU A 194 7.95 26.07 7.38
N ARG A 195 7.51 24.93 6.84
CA ARG A 195 8.38 24.00 6.09
C ARG A 195 9.03 24.64 4.88
N PHE A 196 8.29 25.47 4.14
CA PHE A 196 8.86 26.26 3.04
C PHE A 196 9.92 27.26 3.53
N SER A 197 9.76 27.81 4.74
CA SER A 197 10.70 28.77 5.30
C SER A 197 12.11 28.20 5.50
N TRP A 198 12.21 26.91 5.82
CA TRP A 198 13.48 26.20 6.04
C TRP A 198 14.39 26.14 4.79
N ALA A 199 13.82 26.38 3.62
CA ALA A 199 14.51 26.38 2.34
C ALA A 199 14.90 27.78 1.83
N LYS A 200 14.42 28.86 2.47
CA LYS A 200 14.55 30.24 1.95
C LYS A 200 16.00 30.67 1.74
N SER A 201 16.87 30.41 2.72
CA SER A 201 18.30 30.76 2.69
C SER A 201 19.17 29.78 1.90
N ARG A 202 18.58 28.69 1.38
CA ARG A 202 19.30 27.62 0.71
C ARG A 202 19.43 27.87 -0.80
N GLN A 203 20.51 27.37 -1.37
CA GLN A 203 20.92 27.54 -2.75
C GLN A 203 21.12 26.19 -3.45
N THR A 204 20.75 26.15 -4.72
CA THR A 204 20.91 25.00 -5.61
C THR A 204 21.62 25.42 -6.89
N THR A 205 22.13 24.45 -7.65
CA THR A 205 22.81 24.74 -8.91
C THR A 205 21.81 25.02 -10.04
N ARG A 206 20.71 24.26 -10.09
CA ARG A 206 19.54 24.55 -10.94
C ARG A 206 18.45 25.15 -10.07
N GLY A 207 17.71 26.13 -10.58
CA GLY A 207 16.65 26.79 -9.81
C GLY A 207 15.54 25.81 -9.41
N GLU A 208 15.19 24.88 -10.30
CA GLU A 208 14.17 23.85 -10.07
C GLU A 208 14.51 22.91 -8.90
N ASP A 209 15.80 22.62 -8.70
CA ASP A 209 16.26 21.76 -7.60
C ASP A 209 15.90 22.34 -6.22
N LYS A 210 15.67 23.65 -6.13
CA LYS A 210 15.25 24.28 -4.87
C LYS A 210 13.87 23.78 -4.45
N ALA A 211 12.96 23.58 -5.41
CA ALA A 211 11.68 22.93 -5.18
C ALA A 211 11.84 21.40 -5.02
N TYR A 212 12.60 20.75 -5.90
CA TYR A 212 12.75 19.29 -5.88
C TYR A 212 13.38 18.76 -4.58
N SER A 213 14.27 19.54 -3.97
CA SER A 213 14.88 19.19 -2.68
C SER A 213 13.88 19.11 -1.52
N LEU A 214 12.64 19.58 -1.70
CA LEU A 214 11.59 19.61 -0.70
C LEU A 214 10.57 18.47 -0.83
N PHE A 215 10.66 17.63 -1.86
CA PHE A 215 9.66 16.57 -2.13
C PHE A 215 9.39 15.70 -0.91
N GLY A 216 10.42 15.14 -0.30
CA GLY A 216 10.25 14.30 0.89
C GLY A 216 9.90 15.06 2.17
N ILE A 217 10.16 16.37 2.25
CA ILE A 217 9.73 17.20 3.40
C ILE A 217 8.21 17.39 3.37
N PHE A 218 7.64 17.44 2.17
CA PHE A 218 6.21 17.55 1.93
C PHE A 218 5.53 16.21 1.63
N ASP A 219 6.29 15.12 1.57
CA ASP A 219 5.84 13.78 1.19
C ASP A 219 5.08 13.75 -0.16
N VAL A 220 5.65 14.42 -1.17
CA VAL A 220 5.10 14.47 -2.53
C VAL A 220 6.00 13.75 -3.52
N GLN A 221 5.37 13.12 -4.51
CA GLN A 221 6.05 12.58 -5.69
C GLN A 221 5.58 13.30 -6.94
N MET A 222 6.52 13.81 -7.74
CA MET A 222 6.18 14.50 -8.99
C MET A 222 7.30 14.38 -10.03
N PRO A 223 6.97 14.45 -11.34
CA PRO A 223 7.96 14.39 -12.40
C PRO A 223 8.94 15.56 -12.38
N LEU A 224 10.23 15.28 -12.63
CA LEU A 224 11.26 16.30 -12.79
C LEU A 224 11.22 16.88 -14.20
N LEU A 225 10.92 18.18 -14.32
CA LEU A 225 10.91 18.91 -15.59
C LEU A 225 11.99 19.99 -15.60
N TYR A 226 13.23 19.59 -15.84
CA TYR A 226 14.33 20.56 -15.99
C TYR A 226 14.10 21.45 -17.22
N GLY A 227 14.20 22.78 -17.03
CA GLY A 227 13.87 23.78 -18.04
C GLY A 227 12.54 24.49 -17.80
N GLU A 228 11.75 24.07 -16.81
CA GLU A 228 10.52 24.79 -16.44
C GLU A 228 10.79 26.07 -15.65
N GLY A 229 11.96 26.18 -15.01
CA GLY A 229 12.35 27.30 -14.16
C GLY A 229 11.81 27.23 -12.73
N GLU A 230 12.52 27.89 -11.81
CA GLU A 230 12.27 27.81 -10.36
C GLU A 230 10.81 28.14 -9.97
N VAL A 231 10.25 29.21 -10.52
CA VAL A 231 8.88 29.68 -10.18
C VAL A 231 7.84 28.63 -10.53
N LYS A 232 7.94 27.99 -11.71
CA LYS A 232 6.99 26.95 -12.13
C LYS A 232 7.18 25.66 -11.34
N ALA A 233 8.42 25.29 -11.02
CA ALA A 233 8.71 24.15 -10.17
C ALA A 233 8.10 24.31 -8.76
N PHE A 234 8.23 25.50 -8.16
CA PHE A 234 7.57 25.82 -6.88
C PHE A 234 6.04 25.88 -6.98
N GLN A 235 5.50 26.41 -8.08
CA GLN A 235 4.06 26.41 -8.30
C GLN A 235 3.52 24.98 -8.36
N ARG A 236 4.15 24.09 -9.12
CA ARG A 236 3.77 22.67 -9.19
C ARG A 236 3.94 21.95 -7.86
N LEU A 237 5.01 22.24 -7.12
CA LEU A 237 5.19 21.72 -5.78
C LEU A 237 4.05 22.18 -4.86
N ARG A 238 3.68 23.46 -4.90
CA ARG A 238 2.57 23.99 -4.12
C ARG A 238 1.25 23.37 -4.55
N GLU A 239 1.01 23.19 -5.85
CA GLU A 239 -0.16 22.47 -6.37
C GLU A 239 -0.17 20.98 -5.96
N ALA A 240 0.99 20.34 -5.82
CA ALA A 240 1.09 18.96 -5.33
C ALA A 240 0.85 18.85 -3.82
N ILE A 241 1.21 19.87 -3.05
CA ILE A 241 0.97 19.98 -1.59
C ILE A 241 -0.49 20.36 -1.30
N ASP A 242 -0.98 21.40 -1.99
CA ASP A 242 -2.32 21.95 -1.84
C ASP A 242 -3.37 21.09 -2.56
N LYS A 243 -2.94 20.17 -3.44
CA LYS A 243 -3.70 18.95 -3.68
C LYS A 243 -3.71 18.21 -2.34
N PRO A 244 -4.84 18.19 -1.62
CA PRO A 244 -5.04 17.11 -0.69
C PRO A 244 -4.99 15.83 -1.55
N LEU A 245 -5.13 14.69 -0.90
CA LEU A 245 -5.86 13.59 -1.50
C LEU A 245 -7.28 14.10 -1.92
N LYS A 246 -7.36 14.88 -3.00
CA LYS A 246 -8.51 15.28 -3.81
C LYS A 246 -8.06 15.10 -5.26
N GLY A 247 -7.76 13.87 -5.63
CA GLY A 247 -8.29 13.47 -6.91
C GLY A 247 -9.84 13.48 -6.82
N SER A 248 -10.53 13.27 -7.93
CA SER A 248 -11.95 12.92 -7.82
C SER A 248 -12.11 11.79 -6.78
N GLU A 249 -13.25 11.63 -6.12
CA GLU A 249 -13.45 10.49 -5.20
C GLU A 249 -13.12 9.14 -5.88
N LYS A 250 -13.15 9.08 -7.23
CA LYS A 250 -12.70 7.93 -8.02
C LYS A 250 -11.18 7.73 -8.06
N ASP A 251 -10.39 8.80 -7.95
CA ASP A 251 -8.93 8.75 -7.94
C ASP A 251 -8.38 8.33 -6.57
N LEU A 252 -9.11 8.61 -5.48
CA LEU A 252 -8.70 8.19 -4.13
C LEU A 252 -8.88 6.70 -3.89
N LEU A 253 -9.95 6.12 -4.43
CA LEU A 253 -10.18 4.68 -4.38
C LEU A 253 -9.08 3.88 -5.10
N ARG A 254 -8.28 4.50 -5.98
CA ARG A 254 -7.15 3.85 -6.66
C ARG A 254 -5.95 3.58 -5.73
N TYR A 255 -5.88 4.26 -4.57
CA TYR A 255 -4.80 4.01 -3.60
C TYR A 255 -5.04 2.76 -2.76
N LEU A 256 -6.26 2.24 -2.73
CA LEU A 256 -6.52 0.94 -2.12
C LEU A 256 -6.16 -0.16 -3.12
N PRO A 257 -5.25 -1.10 -2.77
CA PRO A 257 -5.05 -2.29 -3.58
C PRO A 257 -6.32 -3.14 -3.51
N TYR A 258 -6.89 -3.50 -4.66
CA TYR A 258 -8.05 -4.39 -4.75
C TYR A 258 -7.82 -5.46 -5.80
N ALA A 259 -8.58 -6.55 -5.72
CA ALA A 259 -8.56 -7.63 -6.69
C ALA A 259 -9.57 -7.32 -7.82
N ASP A 260 -9.08 -7.16 -9.04
CA ASP A 260 -9.90 -6.85 -10.23
C ASP A 260 -10.85 -8.00 -10.62
N ASP A 261 -10.46 -9.24 -10.28
CA ASP A 261 -11.14 -10.50 -10.57
C ASP A 261 -12.05 -11.00 -9.43
N ALA A 262 -12.14 -10.26 -8.33
CA ALA A 262 -13.01 -10.58 -7.18
C ALA A 262 -14.52 -10.47 -7.46
N PRO A 263 -15.02 -9.46 -8.20
CA PRO A 263 -16.46 -9.32 -8.42
C PRO A 263 -17.09 -10.48 -9.21
N PHE A 264 -18.36 -10.78 -8.94
CA PHE A 264 -19.11 -11.83 -9.65
C PHE A 264 -19.22 -11.62 -11.17
N ASN A 265 -19.10 -10.36 -11.60
CA ASN A 265 -19.22 -9.91 -12.98
C ASN A 265 -17.88 -9.43 -13.56
N ALA A 266 -16.76 -9.89 -13.00
CA ALA A 266 -15.44 -9.68 -13.58
C ALA A 266 -15.36 -10.29 -14.99
N TYR A 267 -14.50 -9.71 -15.84
CA TYR A 267 -14.35 -10.12 -17.25
C TYR A 267 -14.05 -11.62 -17.38
N ASP A 268 -13.10 -12.13 -16.59
CA ASP A 268 -12.70 -13.54 -16.61
C ASP A 268 -13.81 -14.50 -16.14
N ARG A 269 -14.90 -13.97 -15.59
CA ARG A 269 -16.05 -14.71 -15.06
C ARG A 269 -17.33 -14.53 -15.88
N GLN A 270 -17.26 -13.83 -17.01
CA GLN A 270 -18.44 -13.46 -17.81
C GLN A 270 -19.25 -14.67 -18.31
N ASP A 271 -18.58 -15.80 -18.55
CA ASP A 271 -19.17 -17.03 -19.10
C ASP A 271 -19.55 -18.05 -18.01
N GLU A 272 -19.33 -17.71 -16.73
CA GLU A 272 -19.67 -18.63 -15.63
C GLU A 272 -21.19 -18.66 -15.39
N PRO A 273 -21.81 -19.85 -15.28
CA PRO A 273 -23.26 -19.96 -15.27
C PRO A 273 -23.90 -19.51 -13.94
N THR A 274 -25.16 -19.08 -14.02
CA THR A 274 -26.10 -18.99 -12.89
C THR A 274 -26.96 -20.25 -12.81
N CYS A 275 -27.75 -20.39 -11.74
CA CYS A 275 -28.73 -21.46 -11.62
C CYS A 275 -29.69 -21.42 -12.81
N LEU A 276 -29.98 -22.59 -13.37
CA LEU A 276 -30.96 -22.71 -14.43
C LEU A 276 -32.36 -22.42 -13.89
N PRO A 277 -33.28 -21.89 -14.72
CA PRO A 277 -34.67 -21.73 -14.35
C PRO A 277 -35.24 -23.03 -13.77
N ASN A 278 -36.03 -22.91 -12.71
CA ASN A 278 -36.65 -24.02 -11.98
C ASN A 278 -35.69 -24.97 -11.25
N THR A 279 -34.39 -24.64 -11.13
CA THR A 279 -33.46 -25.37 -10.25
C THR A 279 -33.25 -24.62 -8.93
N ARG A 280 -32.99 -25.36 -7.83
CA ARG A 280 -32.70 -24.77 -6.50
C ARG A 280 -33.78 -23.80 -5.99
N VAL A 281 -35.03 -23.96 -6.43
CA VAL A 281 -36.11 -22.98 -6.24
C VAL A 281 -36.34 -22.64 -4.78
N ASP A 282 -36.56 -23.64 -3.93
CA ASP A 282 -36.86 -23.44 -2.51
C ASP A 282 -35.69 -22.77 -1.78
N LEU A 283 -34.47 -23.22 -2.05
CA LEU A 283 -33.25 -22.67 -1.47
C LEU A 283 -33.05 -21.20 -1.88
N LEU A 284 -33.19 -20.89 -3.17
CA LEU A 284 -33.07 -19.51 -3.65
C LEU A 284 -34.14 -18.63 -3.01
N GLN A 285 -35.38 -19.13 -2.90
CA GLN A 285 -36.46 -18.40 -2.24
C GLN A 285 -36.16 -18.15 -0.75
N GLU A 286 -35.56 -19.09 -0.04
CA GLU A 286 -35.11 -18.92 1.34
C GLU A 286 -34.02 -17.85 1.45
N ILE A 287 -32.98 -17.92 0.60
CA ILE A 287 -31.89 -16.93 0.54
C ILE A 287 -32.43 -15.54 0.22
N TYR A 288 -33.38 -15.43 -0.71
CA TYR A 288 -33.99 -14.17 -1.11
C TYR A 288 -34.85 -13.57 0.00
N SER A 289 -35.63 -14.41 0.68
CA SER A 289 -36.45 -13.96 1.81
C SER A 289 -35.56 -13.47 2.96
N TRP A 290 -34.45 -14.16 3.19
CA TRP A 290 -33.38 -13.69 4.08
C TRP A 290 -32.82 -12.37 3.57
N ALA A 291 -32.20 -12.28 2.38
CA ALA A 291 -31.58 -11.06 1.85
C ALA A 291 -32.48 -9.81 1.95
N ASP A 292 -33.77 -9.98 1.66
CA ASP A 292 -34.77 -8.91 1.66
C ASP A 292 -35.28 -8.50 3.07
N GLY A 293 -34.99 -9.25 4.14
CA GLY A 293 -35.56 -8.93 5.46
C GLY A 293 -36.91 -9.54 5.78
N LYS A 294 -37.40 -10.49 4.96
CA LYS A 294 -38.77 -11.00 5.01
C LYS A 294 -38.88 -12.34 5.76
N ASP A 295 -37.76 -12.86 6.24
CA ASP A 295 -37.64 -14.08 7.05
C ASP A 295 -38.11 -13.89 8.51
N GLY A 296 -38.40 -12.66 8.93
CA GLY A 296 -38.85 -12.33 10.28
C GLY A 296 -37.75 -12.41 11.34
N GLN A 297 -36.48 -12.51 10.92
CA GLN A 297 -35.33 -12.69 11.81
C GLN A 297 -34.24 -11.66 11.50
N ASP A 298 -34.51 -10.43 11.95
CA ASP A 298 -33.76 -9.27 11.49
C ASP A 298 -32.27 -9.32 11.84
N ASP A 299 -31.98 -9.93 12.99
CA ASP A 299 -30.65 -10.05 13.60
C ASP A 299 -29.70 -11.02 12.89
N ARG A 300 -30.21 -11.86 11.97
CA ARG A 300 -29.40 -12.82 11.21
C ARG A 300 -28.67 -12.14 10.05
N CYS A 301 -27.55 -11.49 10.34
CA CYS A 301 -26.78 -10.79 9.32
C CYS A 301 -25.92 -11.71 8.43
N ILE A 302 -25.71 -12.98 8.77
CA ILE A 302 -24.93 -13.93 7.96
C ILE A 302 -25.82 -15.09 7.48
N PHE A 303 -25.70 -15.48 6.21
CA PHE A 303 -26.24 -16.74 5.68
C PHE A 303 -25.07 -17.57 5.15
N TRP A 304 -24.80 -18.69 5.79
CA TRP A 304 -23.71 -19.59 5.42
C TRP A 304 -24.24 -20.81 4.67
N LEU A 305 -23.90 -20.88 3.38
CA LEU A 305 -24.18 -22.01 2.50
C LEU A 305 -22.97 -22.97 2.49
N SER A 306 -23.10 -24.07 3.22
CA SER A 306 -22.07 -25.10 3.32
C SER A 306 -22.32 -26.26 2.36
N GLY A 307 -21.29 -26.78 1.71
CA GLY A 307 -21.44 -27.91 0.79
C GLY A 307 -20.14 -28.51 0.29
N LEU A 308 -20.18 -29.76 -0.16
CA LEU A 308 -19.02 -30.45 -0.73
C LEU A 308 -18.61 -29.85 -2.09
N ALA A 309 -17.45 -30.26 -2.62
CA ALA A 309 -17.04 -29.86 -3.96
C ALA A 309 -18.06 -30.31 -5.01
N GLY A 310 -18.27 -29.50 -6.06
CA GLY A 310 -19.18 -29.83 -7.16
C GLY A 310 -20.67 -29.71 -6.87
N THR A 311 -21.10 -29.33 -5.66
CA THR A 311 -22.54 -29.25 -5.33
C THR A 311 -23.26 -28.01 -5.90
N GLY A 312 -22.54 -27.10 -6.56
CA GLY A 312 -23.11 -25.89 -7.19
C GLY A 312 -23.15 -24.63 -6.32
N LYS A 313 -22.34 -24.55 -5.25
CA LYS A 313 -22.27 -23.38 -4.35
C LYS A 313 -21.99 -22.07 -5.11
N SER A 314 -20.94 -22.04 -5.92
CA SER A 314 -20.54 -20.85 -6.69
C SER A 314 -21.59 -20.42 -7.71
N THR A 315 -22.29 -21.39 -8.33
CA THR A 315 -23.44 -21.13 -9.21
C THR A 315 -24.58 -20.44 -8.44
N ILE A 316 -24.87 -20.88 -7.21
CA ILE A 316 -25.86 -20.24 -6.34
C ILE A 316 -25.40 -18.83 -5.94
N SER A 317 -24.15 -18.65 -5.50
CA SER A 317 -23.59 -17.33 -5.15
C SER A 317 -23.70 -16.33 -6.29
N ARG A 318 -23.37 -16.76 -7.52
CA ARG A 318 -23.46 -15.91 -8.71
C ARG A 318 -24.91 -15.55 -9.03
N THR A 319 -25.83 -16.48 -8.85
CA THR A 319 -27.28 -16.24 -9.02
C THR A 319 -27.79 -15.20 -8.01
N VAL A 320 -27.38 -15.34 -6.75
CA VAL A 320 -27.72 -14.39 -5.68
C VAL A 320 -27.12 -13.01 -5.96
N ALA A 321 -25.83 -12.94 -6.30
CA ALA A 321 -25.15 -11.69 -6.65
C ALA A 321 -25.81 -10.98 -7.83
N ARG A 322 -26.16 -11.73 -8.88
CA ARG A 322 -26.87 -11.22 -10.06
C ARG A 322 -28.21 -10.61 -9.69
N ARG A 323 -29.06 -11.33 -8.96
CA ARG A 323 -30.37 -10.83 -8.49
C ARG A 323 -30.22 -9.59 -7.62
N CYS A 324 -29.28 -9.59 -6.66
CA CYS A 324 -29.03 -8.44 -5.81
C CYS A 324 -28.52 -7.22 -6.61
N SER A 325 -27.69 -7.44 -7.63
CA SER A 325 -27.18 -6.38 -8.52
C SER A 325 -28.32 -5.76 -9.35
N GLU A 326 -29.21 -6.58 -9.90
CA GLU A 326 -30.36 -6.13 -10.69
C GLU A 326 -31.35 -5.33 -9.83
N GLN A 327 -31.47 -5.66 -8.54
CA GLN A 327 -32.28 -4.93 -7.57
C GLN A 327 -31.57 -3.73 -6.93
N LYS A 328 -30.32 -3.43 -7.31
CA LYS A 328 -29.47 -2.39 -6.70
C LYS A 328 -29.23 -2.58 -5.19
N GLY A 329 -29.39 -3.80 -4.69
CA GLY A 329 -29.13 -4.18 -3.29
C GLY A 329 -27.78 -4.87 -3.07
N LEU A 330 -27.02 -5.14 -4.14
CA LEU A 330 -25.66 -5.68 -4.01
C LEU A 330 -24.70 -4.58 -3.57
N GLY A 331 -24.12 -4.72 -2.38
CA GLY A 331 -23.08 -3.82 -1.88
C GLY A 331 -21.74 -4.12 -2.55
N ALA A 332 -21.29 -5.37 -2.41
CA ALA A 332 -20.07 -5.87 -3.03
C ALA A 332 -20.09 -7.40 -3.16
N SER A 333 -19.20 -7.94 -3.98
CA SER A 333 -19.01 -9.38 -4.13
C SER A 333 -17.53 -9.74 -4.21
N PHE A 334 -17.16 -10.88 -3.62
CA PHE A 334 -15.80 -11.39 -3.64
C PHE A 334 -15.81 -12.91 -3.83
N PHE A 335 -15.27 -13.39 -4.94
CA PHE A 335 -15.20 -14.80 -5.30
C PHE A 335 -13.77 -15.30 -5.13
N PHE A 336 -13.51 -15.97 -4.00
CA PHE A 336 -12.20 -16.58 -3.75
C PHE A 336 -11.91 -17.68 -4.78
N SER A 337 -10.63 -17.84 -5.12
CA SER A 337 -10.16 -18.89 -6.02
C SER A 337 -8.77 -19.34 -5.59
N ARG A 338 -8.50 -20.66 -5.53
CA ARG A 338 -7.16 -21.21 -5.31
C ARG A 338 -6.29 -21.02 -6.56
N GLY A 339 -5.06 -20.53 -6.39
CA GLY A 339 -4.12 -20.41 -7.52
C GLY A 339 -3.00 -19.38 -7.40
N GLY A 340 -2.80 -18.75 -6.23
CA GLY A 340 -1.70 -17.80 -6.01
C GLY A 340 -1.91 -16.41 -6.62
N GLY A 341 -3.16 -15.98 -6.76
CA GLY A 341 -3.55 -14.64 -7.24
C GLY A 341 -4.18 -13.77 -6.14
N ASP A 342 -4.57 -12.56 -6.52
CA ASP A 342 -5.13 -11.55 -5.60
C ASP A 342 -6.39 -12.02 -4.86
N VAL A 343 -7.22 -12.87 -5.50
CA VAL A 343 -8.43 -13.47 -4.91
C VAL A 343 -8.17 -14.65 -3.98
N SER A 344 -6.92 -15.11 -3.82
CA SER A 344 -6.56 -16.13 -2.82
C SER A 344 -6.09 -15.50 -1.51
N ASN A 345 -5.57 -14.27 -1.56
CA ASN A 345 -4.95 -13.58 -0.43
C ASN A 345 -5.96 -12.68 0.32
N ALA A 346 -5.99 -12.79 1.65
CA ALA A 346 -6.85 -11.98 2.51
C ALA A 346 -6.50 -10.48 2.51
N GLY A 347 -5.26 -10.09 2.21
CA GLY A 347 -4.76 -8.71 2.31
C GLY A 347 -5.48 -7.70 1.42
N LYS A 348 -6.08 -8.16 0.31
CA LYS A 348 -6.90 -7.33 -0.59
C LYS A 348 -8.40 -7.49 -0.37
N PHE A 349 -8.84 -8.30 0.60
CA PHE A 349 -10.25 -8.66 0.77
C PHE A 349 -11.11 -7.44 1.15
N PHE A 350 -10.83 -6.79 2.28
CA PHE A 350 -11.64 -5.67 2.76
C PHE A 350 -11.48 -4.40 1.92
N THR A 351 -10.29 -4.16 1.37
CA THR A 351 -10.06 -3.07 0.43
C THR A 351 -10.88 -3.25 -0.86
N SER A 352 -10.98 -4.48 -1.39
CA SER A 352 -11.83 -4.78 -2.56
C SER A 352 -13.31 -4.57 -2.27
N LEU A 353 -13.79 -5.01 -1.10
CA LEU A 353 -15.16 -4.77 -0.68
C LEU A 353 -15.43 -3.26 -0.50
N ALA A 354 -14.51 -2.51 0.09
CA ALA A 354 -14.64 -1.07 0.28
C ALA A 354 -14.72 -0.31 -1.05
N VAL A 355 -13.87 -0.64 -2.02
CA VAL A 355 -13.89 -0.04 -3.37
C VAL A 355 -15.22 -0.34 -4.07
N GLN A 356 -15.74 -1.56 -3.98
CA GLN A 356 -17.04 -1.91 -4.55
C GLN A 356 -18.19 -1.20 -3.82
N LEU A 357 -18.20 -1.18 -2.49
CA LEU A 357 -19.21 -0.47 -1.69
C LEU A 357 -19.23 1.02 -1.99
N ALA A 358 -18.08 1.67 -2.17
CA ALA A 358 -17.99 3.06 -2.57
C ALA A 358 -18.62 3.32 -3.95
N LYS A 359 -18.49 2.37 -4.89
CA LYS A 359 -19.12 2.46 -6.23
C LYS A 359 -20.63 2.21 -6.17
N SER A 360 -21.07 1.26 -5.34
CA SER A 360 -22.49 0.88 -5.20
C SER A 360 -23.29 1.89 -4.37
N ILE A 361 -22.65 2.54 -3.39
CA ILE A 361 -23.29 3.45 -2.42
C ILE A 361 -22.59 4.82 -2.48
N PRO A 362 -23.07 5.76 -3.33
CA PRO A 362 -22.41 7.05 -3.52
C PRO A 362 -22.24 7.87 -2.23
N SER A 363 -23.16 7.76 -1.26
CA SER A 363 -23.03 8.46 0.03
C SER A 363 -21.95 7.88 0.94
N LEU A 364 -21.53 6.63 0.70
CA LEU A 364 -20.45 5.98 1.43
C LEU A 364 -19.08 6.33 0.83
N GLN A 365 -19.05 6.63 -0.48
CA GLN A 365 -17.84 6.95 -1.23
C GLN A 365 -17.00 8.03 -0.53
N LYS A 366 -17.62 9.15 -0.18
CA LYS A 366 -16.94 10.26 0.52
C LYS A 366 -16.32 9.80 1.84
N GLN A 367 -17.04 9.01 2.64
CA GLN A 367 -16.57 8.59 3.94
C GLN A 367 -15.41 7.60 3.88
N ILE A 368 -15.40 6.73 2.86
CA ILE A 368 -14.27 5.83 2.59
C ILE A 368 -13.08 6.64 2.10
N CYS A 369 -13.29 7.64 1.24
CA CYS A 369 -12.25 8.55 0.80
C CYS A 369 -11.63 9.32 1.97
N ASP A 370 -12.46 9.86 2.87
CA ASP A 370 -12.01 10.57 4.08
C ASP A 370 -11.14 9.64 4.96
N ALA A 371 -11.51 8.37 5.12
CA ALA A 371 -10.70 7.39 5.84
C ALA A 371 -9.32 7.14 5.20
N ILE A 372 -9.25 7.09 3.86
CA ILE A 372 -7.98 6.98 3.12
C ILE A 372 -7.12 8.24 3.30
N VAL A 373 -7.74 9.42 3.38
CA VAL A 373 -7.02 10.68 3.59
C VAL A 373 -6.48 10.78 5.02
N GLU A 374 -7.25 10.36 6.00
CA GLU A 374 -6.85 10.34 7.41
C GLU A 374 -5.73 9.32 7.67
N GLN A 375 -5.77 8.17 6.99
CA GLN A 375 -4.78 7.12 7.13
C GLN A 375 -4.31 6.58 5.78
N SER A 376 -3.18 7.12 5.29
CA SER A 376 -2.64 6.80 3.96
C SER A 376 -2.08 5.38 3.84
N ASP A 377 -1.69 4.75 4.95
CA ASP A 377 -1.18 3.37 5.00
C ASP A 377 -2.27 2.33 5.33
N ILE A 378 -3.55 2.70 5.27
CA ILE A 378 -4.70 1.85 5.67
C ILE A 378 -4.70 0.46 5.02
N ALA A 379 -4.19 0.36 3.79
CA ALA A 379 -4.10 -0.89 3.04
C ALA A 379 -3.06 -1.89 3.58
N SER A 380 -2.03 -1.44 4.31
CA SER A 380 -1.01 -2.30 4.91
C SER A 380 -1.34 -2.69 6.35
N LEU A 381 -2.42 -2.14 6.93
CA LEU A 381 -2.87 -2.47 8.27
C LEU A 381 -3.53 -3.85 8.34
N SER A 382 -3.74 -4.31 9.58
CA SER A 382 -4.46 -5.56 9.86
C SER A 382 -5.89 -5.56 9.30
N LEU A 383 -6.41 -6.77 9.02
CA LEU A 383 -7.79 -7.01 8.59
C LEU A 383 -8.83 -6.34 9.50
N LEU A 384 -8.57 -6.28 10.81
CA LEU A 384 -9.42 -5.62 11.79
C LEU A 384 -9.53 -4.11 11.54
N GLU A 385 -8.40 -3.45 11.33
CA GLU A 385 -8.35 -2.00 11.08
C GLU A 385 -8.96 -1.67 9.72
N GLN A 386 -8.64 -2.45 8.68
CA GLN A 386 -9.27 -2.30 7.36
C GLN A 386 -10.80 -2.41 7.44
N TRP A 387 -11.34 -3.44 8.11
CA TRP A 387 -12.78 -3.60 8.29
C TRP A 387 -13.41 -2.42 9.02
N ARG A 388 -12.83 -2.00 10.15
CA ARG A 388 -13.38 -0.93 10.98
C ARG A 388 -13.36 0.41 10.29
N GLN A 389 -12.26 0.75 9.63
CA GLN A 389 -12.07 2.08 9.06
C GLN A 389 -12.66 2.23 7.66
N LEU A 390 -12.62 1.17 6.82
CA LEU A 390 -13.11 1.24 5.44
C LEU A 390 -14.57 0.79 5.26
N ILE A 391 -15.11 -0.02 6.17
CA ILE A 391 -16.47 -0.59 5.99
C ILE A 391 -17.37 -0.24 7.17
N LEU A 392 -17.07 -0.74 8.37
CA LEU A 392 -17.97 -0.62 9.51
C LEU A 392 -18.19 0.84 9.94
N GLY A 393 -17.12 1.60 10.17
CA GLY A 393 -17.17 2.99 10.60
C GLY A 393 -17.84 3.92 9.58
N PRO A 394 -17.50 3.86 8.28
CA PRO A 394 -18.22 4.58 7.23
C PRO A 394 -19.72 4.25 7.18
N LEU A 395 -20.10 2.97 7.31
CA LEU A 395 -21.51 2.56 7.33
C LEU A 395 -22.26 3.06 8.57
N GLN A 396 -21.64 3.04 9.75
CA GLN A 396 -22.24 3.54 11.00
C GLN A 396 -22.59 5.04 10.94
N ARG A 397 -21.77 5.82 10.22
CA ARG A 397 -21.91 7.27 10.08
C ARG A 397 -22.94 7.70 9.03
N LEU A 398 -23.51 6.77 8.25
CA LEU A 398 -24.58 7.09 7.31
C LEU A 398 -25.84 7.56 8.05
N GLN A 399 -26.36 8.74 7.67
CA GLN A 399 -27.50 9.40 8.32
C GLN A 399 -28.85 9.17 7.62
N LYS A 400 -28.88 8.35 6.55
CA LYS A 400 -30.08 8.08 5.74
C LYS A 400 -30.89 6.87 6.28
N PRO A 401 -32.19 6.76 5.95
CA PRO A 401 -33.03 5.61 6.35
C PRO A 401 -32.42 4.26 5.91
N PRO A 402 -32.78 3.15 6.57
CA PRO A 402 -32.09 1.87 6.40
C PRO A 402 -32.34 1.26 5.02
N GLU A 403 -31.37 1.43 4.13
CA GLU A 403 -31.24 0.60 2.94
C GLU A 403 -30.59 -0.74 3.34
N SER A 404 -31.01 -1.82 2.70
CA SER A 404 -30.47 -3.16 2.89
C SER A 404 -29.47 -3.45 1.79
N TYR A 405 -28.24 -3.80 2.18
CA TYR A 405 -27.19 -4.19 1.24
C TYR A 405 -26.70 -5.60 1.55
N VAL A 406 -26.41 -6.34 0.49
CA VAL A 406 -25.89 -7.71 0.57
C VAL A 406 -24.43 -7.72 0.11
N LEU A 407 -23.57 -8.33 0.92
CA LEU A 407 -22.23 -8.76 0.53
C LEU A 407 -22.29 -10.23 0.13
N VAL A 408 -21.78 -10.57 -1.06
CA VAL A 408 -21.70 -11.96 -1.53
C VAL A 408 -20.25 -12.42 -1.50
N ILE A 409 -19.94 -13.42 -0.67
CA ILE A 409 -18.59 -13.97 -0.52
C ILE A 409 -18.66 -15.45 -0.92
N ASP A 410 -18.03 -15.79 -2.04
CA ASP A 410 -17.99 -17.16 -2.53
C ASP A 410 -16.68 -17.85 -2.17
N ALA A 411 -16.77 -19.13 -1.81
CA ALA A 411 -15.65 -20.04 -1.61
C ALA A 411 -14.62 -19.58 -0.57
N LEU A 412 -15.05 -19.10 0.61
CA LEU A 412 -14.11 -18.61 1.65
C LEU A 412 -13.08 -19.66 2.11
N ASP A 413 -13.35 -20.95 1.93
CA ASP A 413 -12.37 -22.04 2.13
C ASP A 413 -11.19 -22.03 1.14
N GLU A 414 -11.22 -21.16 0.14
CA GLU A 414 -10.14 -20.95 -0.82
C GLU A 414 -9.25 -19.76 -0.45
N CYS A 415 -9.54 -19.06 0.66
CA CYS A 415 -8.69 -18.02 1.21
C CYS A 415 -7.45 -18.61 1.91
N GLU A 416 -6.28 -18.00 1.66
CA GLU A 416 -5.02 -18.40 2.28
C GLU A 416 -4.93 -17.99 3.77
N GLY A 417 -4.56 -18.96 4.60
CA GLY A 417 -4.30 -18.78 6.03
C GLY A 417 -5.52 -18.99 6.91
N ASP A 418 -5.54 -20.08 7.68
CA ASP A 418 -6.62 -20.45 8.60
C ASP A 418 -7.00 -19.34 9.60
N GLU A 419 -6.00 -18.59 10.10
CA GLU A 419 -6.23 -17.47 11.03
C GLU A 419 -6.88 -16.27 10.34
N ASN A 420 -6.59 -16.03 9.07
CA ASN A 420 -7.24 -14.99 8.28
C ASN A 420 -8.72 -15.33 8.09
N VAL A 421 -9.04 -16.57 7.72
CA VAL A 421 -10.42 -17.05 7.58
C VAL A 421 -11.21 -16.86 8.87
N ARG A 422 -10.65 -17.24 10.02
CA ARG A 422 -11.27 -17.06 11.34
C ARG A 422 -11.50 -15.58 11.66
N THR A 423 -10.53 -14.73 11.32
CA THR A 423 -10.62 -13.28 11.54
C THR A 423 -11.70 -12.65 10.67
N ILE A 424 -11.74 -12.99 9.38
CA ILE A 424 -12.77 -12.51 8.43
C ILE A 424 -14.18 -12.84 8.95
N LEU A 425 -14.44 -14.09 9.34
CA LEU A 425 -15.73 -14.51 9.87
C LEU A 425 -16.15 -13.70 11.10
N LYS A 426 -15.22 -13.49 12.04
CA LYS A 426 -15.46 -12.69 13.24
C LYS A 426 -15.83 -11.25 12.89
N LEU A 427 -15.10 -10.63 11.97
CA LEU A 427 -15.31 -9.24 11.56
C LEU A 427 -16.64 -9.05 10.81
N LEU A 428 -16.98 -9.95 9.90
CA LEU A 428 -18.27 -9.92 9.19
C LEU A 428 -19.46 -10.01 10.14
N ALA A 429 -19.33 -10.74 11.26
CA ALA A 429 -20.37 -10.80 12.29
C ALA A 429 -20.57 -9.48 13.04
N GLU A 430 -19.61 -8.55 13.00
CA GLU A 430 -19.77 -7.20 13.58
C GLU A 430 -20.77 -6.35 12.78
N ALA A 431 -21.14 -6.75 11.56
CA ALA A 431 -22.16 -6.07 10.75
C ALA A 431 -23.51 -5.93 11.48
N ARG A 432 -23.85 -6.87 12.38
CA ARG A 432 -25.06 -6.79 13.24
C ARG A 432 -25.12 -5.55 14.15
N SER A 433 -23.97 -4.89 14.38
CA SER A 433 -23.89 -3.70 15.23
C SER A 433 -24.38 -2.44 14.53
N LEU A 434 -24.55 -2.49 13.20
CA LEU A 434 -25.05 -1.37 12.40
C LEU A 434 -26.52 -1.12 12.71
N LYS A 435 -26.84 0.13 13.11
CA LYS A 435 -28.20 0.56 13.44
C LYS A 435 -28.89 1.33 12.31
N THR A 436 -28.09 1.95 11.45
CA THR A 436 -28.54 2.87 10.40
C THR A 436 -28.67 2.19 9.04
N VAL A 437 -27.91 1.12 8.81
CA VAL A 437 -27.88 0.36 7.56
C VAL A 437 -27.96 -1.11 7.88
N ARG A 438 -28.72 -1.85 7.07
CA ARG A 438 -28.78 -3.30 7.19
C ARG A 438 -27.78 -3.94 6.23
N LEU A 439 -26.66 -4.40 6.76
CA LEU A 439 -25.65 -5.13 5.98
C LEU A 439 -25.80 -6.63 6.22
N ARG A 440 -26.20 -7.37 5.18
CA ARG A 440 -26.29 -8.83 5.18
C ARG A 440 -25.13 -9.45 4.41
N VAL A 441 -24.68 -10.63 4.82
CA VAL A 441 -23.50 -11.31 4.28
C VAL A 441 -23.89 -12.73 3.87
N PHE A 442 -23.96 -12.97 2.56
CA PHE A 442 -24.14 -14.30 1.99
C PHE A 442 -22.76 -14.92 1.77
N LEU A 443 -22.51 -16.05 2.41
CA LEU A 443 -21.22 -16.70 2.45
C LEU A 443 -21.35 -18.14 1.97
N THR A 444 -20.44 -18.59 1.09
CA THR A 444 -20.33 -20.01 0.76
C THR A 444 -18.95 -20.55 1.14
N SER A 445 -18.92 -21.81 1.52
CA SER A 445 -17.66 -22.53 1.67
C SER A 445 -17.85 -24.04 1.82
N ARG A 446 -16.75 -24.78 1.73
CA ARG A 446 -16.66 -26.14 2.26
C ARG A 446 -16.65 -26.12 3.80
N PRO A 447 -17.16 -27.17 4.45
CA PRO A 447 -17.16 -27.28 5.90
C PRO A 447 -15.78 -27.67 6.46
N GLU A 448 -14.71 -27.00 6.02
CA GLU A 448 -13.34 -27.21 6.51
C GLU A 448 -13.19 -26.71 7.96
N ILE A 449 -12.15 -27.18 8.65
CA ILE A 449 -11.96 -26.94 10.09
C ILE A 449 -11.96 -25.45 10.45
N PRO A 450 -11.23 -24.55 9.74
CA PRO A 450 -11.18 -23.12 10.07
C PRO A 450 -12.55 -22.45 9.95
N ILE A 451 -13.31 -22.79 8.90
CA ILE A 451 -14.67 -22.29 8.65
C ILE A 451 -15.60 -22.74 9.78
N ARG A 452 -15.66 -24.05 10.05
CA ARG A 452 -16.52 -24.59 11.11
C ARG A 452 -16.22 -23.93 12.43
N HIS A 453 -14.96 -23.90 12.84
CA HIS A 453 -14.56 -23.30 14.11
C HIS A 453 -14.88 -21.80 14.19
N GLY A 454 -14.72 -21.06 13.08
CA GLY A 454 -15.10 -19.64 13.01
C GLY A 454 -16.61 -19.42 13.15
N ILE A 455 -17.42 -20.15 12.39
CA ILE A 455 -18.89 -20.06 12.42
C ILE A 455 -19.43 -20.46 13.80
N HIS A 456 -18.97 -21.56 14.41
CA HIS A 456 -19.47 -22.02 15.73
C HIS A 456 -19.18 -21.04 16.87
N ARG A 457 -18.22 -20.12 16.69
CA ARG A 457 -17.93 -19.03 17.66
C ARG A 457 -18.88 -17.84 17.51
N ILE A 458 -19.60 -17.75 16.40
CA ILE A 458 -20.62 -16.73 16.16
C ILE A 458 -21.94 -17.24 16.77
N PRO A 459 -22.67 -16.42 17.54
CA PRO A 459 -23.95 -16.86 18.11
C PRO A 459 -24.96 -17.20 17.01
N GLN A 460 -25.74 -18.28 17.18
CA GLN A 460 -26.78 -18.71 16.23
C GLN A 460 -27.84 -17.63 15.93
N ALA A 461 -28.01 -16.64 16.81
CA ALA A 461 -28.89 -15.49 16.55
C ALA A 461 -28.40 -14.61 15.39
N VAL A 462 -27.12 -14.68 15.03
CA VAL A 462 -26.46 -13.80 14.04
C VAL A 462 -26.34 -14.47 12.66
N HIS A 463 -26.44 -15.79 12.58
CA HIS A 463 -26.22 -16.52 11.34
C HIS A 463 -27.31 -17.57 11.05
N GLN A 464 -27.47 -17.92 9.78
CA GLN A 464 -28.26 -19.05 9.30
C GLN A 464 -27.37 -20.03 8.56
N ASP A 465 -27.47 -21.31 8.90
CA ASP A 465 -26.69 -22.37 8.27
C ASP A 465 -27.56 -23.17 7.31
N PHE A 466 -27.09 -23.34 6.07
CA PHE A 466 -27.73 -24.24 5.10
C PHE A 466 -26.70 -25.23 4.56
N ILE A 467 -26.99 -26.53 4.67
CA ILE A 467 -26.09 -27.60 4.24
C ILE A 467 -26.60 -28.21 2.94
N LEU A 468 -25.93 -27.91 1.83
CA LEU A 468 -26.39 -28.24 0.47
C LEU A 468 -26.49 -29.74 0.20
N HIS A 469 -25.66 -30.55 0.83
CA HIS A 469 -25.67 -32.01 0.66
C HIS A 469 -26.73 -32.71 1.51
N ASN A 470 -27.49 -31.96 2.33
CA ASN A 470 -28.63 -32.49 3.09
C ASN A 470 -29.97 -32.27 2.36
N VAL A 471 -29.96 -31.65 1.18
CA VAL A 471 -31.17 -31.48 0.36
C VAL A 471 -31.70 -32.86 -0.05
N LEU A 472 -33.02 -33.03 -0.01
CA LEU A 472 -33.68 -34.30 -0.31
C LEU A 472 -33.26 -34.82 -1.71
N PRO A 473 -32.90 -36.12 -1.84
CA PRO A 473 -32.49 -36.69 -3.12
C PRO A 473 -33.53 -36.49 -4.24
N THR A 474 -34.82 -36.44 -3.91
CA THR A 474 -35.89 -36.18 -4.87
C THR A 474 -35.77 -34.80 -5.53
N ILE A 475 -35.42 -33.77 -4.74
CA ILE A 475 -35.20 -32.40 -5.23
C ILE A 475 -33.89 -32.34 -6.03
N VAL A 476 -32.83 -32.97 -5.52
CA VAL A 476 -31.53 -33.03 -6.21
C VAL A 476 -31.66 -33.71 -7.56
N ASN A 477 -32.36 -34.84 -7.64
CA ASN A 477 -32.59 -35.57 -8.88
C ASN A 477 -33.43 -34.77 -9.88
N HIS A 478 -34.42 -34.02 -9.39
CA HIS A 478 -35.18 -33.11 -10.24
C HIS A 478 -34.29 -32.01 -10.84
N ASP A 479 -33.46 -31.35 -10.02
CA ASP A 479 -32.51 -30.33 -10.47
C ASP A 479 -31.51 -30.89 -11.49
N ILE A 480 -30.98 -32.11 -11.26
CA ILE A 480 -30.06 -32.79 -12.19
C ILE A 480 -30.79 -33.11 -13.51
N SER A 481 -32.04 -33.57 -13.47
CA SER A 481 -32.85 -33.82 -14.68
C SER A 481 -32.95 -32.57 -15.53
N LEU A 482 -33.35 -31.44 -14.95
CA LEU A 482 -33.45 -30.15 -15.64
C LEU A 482 -32.10 -29.68 -16.19
N PHE A 483 -31.01 -29.87 -15.44
CA PHE A 483 -29.67 -29.53 -15.89
C PHE A 483 -29.25 -30.36 -17.10
N LEU A 484 -29.50 -31.68 -17.08
CA LEU A 484 -29.18 -32.56 -18.19
C LEU A 484 -30.06 -32.25 -19.41
N GLU A 485 -31.37 -32.05 -19.23
CA GLU A 485 -32.30 -31.66 -20.30
C GLU A 485 -31.83 -30.39 -21.01
N TYR A 486 -31.42 -29.37 -20.24
CA TYR A 486 -30.94 -28.11 -20.79
C TYR A 486 -29.63 -28.26 -21.57
N ASN A 487 -28.60 -28.87 -20.98
CA ASN A 487 -27.28 -28.97 -21.60
C ASN A 487 -27.28 -29.93 -22.79
N LEU A 488 -27.99 -31.06 -22.69
CA LEU A 488 -28.19 -31.96 -23.81
C LEU A 488 -29.02 -31.27 -24.89
N GLY A 489 -30.04 -30.49 -24.55
CA GLY A 489 -30.78 -29.68 -25.54
C GLY A 489 -29.91 -28.66 -26.28
N ILE A 490 -28.85 -28.11 -25.67
CA ILE A 490 -27.85 -27.28 -26.36
C ILE A 490 -27.03 -28.13 -27.33
N ILE A 491 -26.47 -29.25 -26.86
CA ILE A 491 -25.67 -30.16 -27.69
C ILE A 491 -26.48 -30.67 -28.89
N ALA A 492 -27.75 -31.02 -28.67
CA ALA A 492 -28.65 -31.47 -29.74
C ALA A 492 -28.77 -30.44 -30.87
N ARG A 493 -28.88 -29.15 -30.51
CA ARG A 493 -28.98 -28.04 -31.47
C ARG A 493 -27.65 -27.75 -32.15
N GLU A 494 -26.54 -27.80 -31.43
CA GLU A 494 -25.20 -27.57 -31.99
C GLU A 494 -24.78 -28.65 -32.99
N TRP A 495 -25.23 -29.89 -32.78
CA TRP A 495 -24.85 -31.07 -33.57
C TRP A 495 -25.97 -31.57 -34.51
N ASP A 496 -27.06 -30.81 -34.65
CA ASP A 496 -28.24 -31.14 -35.49
C ASP A 496 -28.78 -32.56 -35.23
N LEU A 497 -28.88 -32.93 -33.95
CA LEU A 497 -29.39 -34.23 -33.52
C LEU A 497 -30.94 -34.22 -33.54
N GLY A 498 -31.52 -35.39 -33.81
CA GLY A 498 -32.98 -35.54 -33.90
C GLY A 498 -33.70 -35.14 -32.61
N ALA A 499 -34.97 -34.71 -32.73
CA ALA A 499 -35.78 -34.21 -31.62
C ALA A 499 -35.95 -35.19 -30.45
N ASP A 500 -35.79 -36.49 -30.71
CA ASP A 500 -35.87 -37.56 -29.72
C ASP A 500 -34.55 -37.83 -28.98
N TRP A 501 -33.46 -37.11 -29.29
CA TRP A 501 -32.18 -37.24 -28.61
C TRP A 501 -32.14 -36.41 -27.32
N PRO A 502 -31.62 -36.93 -26.19
CA PRO A 502 -31.11 -38.29 -25.95
C PRO A 502 -32.22 -39.33 -25.64
N GLY A 503 -33.46 -38.86 -25.49
CA GLY A 503 -34.63 -39.66 -25.15
C GLY A 503 -34.88 -39.71 -23.64
N GLU A 504 -36.15 -39.71 -23.23
CA GLU A 504 -36.57 -39.61 -21.82
C GLU A 504 -36.03 -40.77 -20.96
N VAL A 505 -35.91 -41.97 -21.54
CA VAL A 505 -35.38 -43.16 -20.86
C VAL A 505 -33.89 -43.00 -20.54
N VAL A 506 -33.11 -42.45 -21.47
CA VAL A 506 -31.67 -42.21 -21.26
C VAL A 506 -31.48 -41.13 -20.22
N LEU A 507 -32.28 -40.07 -20.29
CA LEU A 507 -32.22 -38.97 -19.33
C LEU A 507 -32.50 -39.44 -17.89
N ARG A 508 -33.56 -40.23 -17.69
CA ARG A 508 -33.86 -40.82 -16.36
C ARG A 508 -32.73 -41.72 -15.85
N LYS A 509 -32.03 -42.44 -16.73
CA LYS A 509 -30.88 -43.29 -16.35
C LYS A 509 -29.63 -42.51 -15.96
N LEU A 510 -29.49 -41.25 -16.41
CA LEU A 510 -28.33 -40.40 -16.07
C LEU A 510 -28.51 -39.67 -14.72
N VAL A 511 -29.75 -39.57 -14.23
CA VAL A 511 -30.09 -38.90 -12.96
C VAL A 511 -29.99 -39.86 -11.77
N LEU A 512 -30.27 -41.15 -11.99
CA LEU A 512 -30.23 -42.24 -11.00
C LEU A 512 -28.82 -42.81 -10.85
#